data_AF-A0A7M1AYV0-F1
#
_entry.id   AF-A0A7M1AYV0-F1
#
_cell.length_a   1.000
_cell.length_b   1.000
_cell.length_c   1.000
_cell.angle_alpha   90.00
_cell.angle_beta   90.00
_cell.angle_gamma   90.00
#
_symmetry.space_group_name_H-M   'P 1'
#
loop_
_entity.id
_entity.type
_entity.pdbx_description
1 polymer ?
#
loop_
_entity_poly.entity_id
_entity_poly.type
_entity_poly.pdbx_seq_one_letter_code
_entity_poly.pdbx_strand_id
1 'polypeptide(L)'
;MEAKSIRADKYLDTFEIQEHLKNVEYIIMATPAPEKYRATPIHFTIFLNTPEALPDEVKQPVLDKFCSDYKITNPTEVLSQLTAVGFAISNAQDTPMPMPLFKQQDRASVPHTPMHVIDFLADSNEFAEAKIKNLTGWSYSYNS
;
A
#
# COMPACT_ATOMS: atom_id res chain seq x y z
N MET A 1 -13.66 5.81 -16.14
CA MET A 1 -12.42 5.38 -16.82
C MET A 1 -11.76 4.33 -15.94
N GLU A 2 -11.59 3.10 -16.43
CA GLU A 2 -11.07 1.98 -15.62
C GLU A 2 -9.57 2.19 -15.31
N ALA A 3 -9.17 1.95 -14.05
CA ALA A 3 -7.77 1.96 -13.66
C ALA A 3 -7.01 0.88 -14.44
N LYS A 4 -5.92 1.26 -15.12
CA LYS A 4 -5.08 0.28 -15.84
C LYS A 4 -4.33 -0.56 -14.82
N SER A 5 -4.65 -1.85 -14.77
CA SER A 5 -3.95 -2.81 -13.91
C SER A 5 -2.47 -2.92 -14.31
N ILE A 6 -1.59 -2.86 -13.33
CA ILE A 6 -0.16 -3.12 -13.52
C ILE A 6 -0.01 -4.62 -13.81
N ARG A 7 0.56 -4.97 -14.97
CA ARG A 7 0.89 -6.36 -15.30
C ARG A 7 2.16 -6.76 -14.56
N ALA A 8 2.06 -7.74 -13.68
CA ALA A 8 3.22 -8.37 -13.07
C ALA A 8 3.89 -9.30 -14.09
N ASP A 9 5.19 -9.11 -14.31
CA ASP A 9 6.01 -10.00 -15.13
C ASP A 9 6.51 -11.19 -14.28
N LYS A 10 6.82 -10.94 -13.01
CA LYS A 10 7.17 -11.94 -12.00
C LYS A 10 6.79 -11.47 -10.60
N TYR A 11 6.79 -12.40 -9.65
CA TYR A 11 6.73 -12.09 -8.22
C TYR A 11 8.09 -12.36 -7.58
N LEU A 12 8.43 -11.59 -6.56
CA LEU A 12 9.55 -11.95 -5.68
C LEU A 12 9.24 -13.26 -4.96
N ASP A 13 10.24 -14.11 -4.79
CA ASP A 13 10.15 -15.25 -3.87
C ASP A 13 10.34 -14.82 -2.40
N THR A 14 10.12 -15.73 -1.46
CA THR A 14 10.18 -15.42 -0.02
C THR A 14 11.55 -14.90 0.43
N PHE A 15 12.65 -15.41 -0.15
CA PHE A 15 13.99 -14.96 0.20
C PHE A 15 14.26 -13.56 -0.37
N GLU A 16 13.89 -13.32 -1.62
CA GLU A 16 14.00 -12.00 -2.24
C GLU A 16 13.15 -10.95 -1.50
N ILE A 17 11.95 -11.32 -1.01
CA ILE A 17 11.10 -10.45 -0.19
C ILE A 17 11.82 -10.06 1.11
N GLN A 18 12.43 -11.02 1.80
CA GLN A 18 13.15 -10.75 3.06
C GLN A 18 14.34 -9.81 2.85
N GLU A 19 15.14 -10.04 1.81
CA GLU A 19 16.28 -9.18 1.47
C GLU A 19 15.81 -7.78 1.07
N HIS A 20 14.76 -7.67 0.24
CA HIS A 20 14.19 -6.39 -0.19
C HIS A 20 13.68 -5.54 0.99
N LEU A 21 13.10 -6.19 2.00
CA LEU A 21 12.49 -5.51 3.15
C LEU A 21 13.46 -5.23 4.31
N LYS A 22 14.71 -5.68 4.25
CA LYS A 22 15.65 -5.66 5.38
C LYS A 22 15.79 -4.31 6.09
N ASN A 23 15.76 -3.21 5.33
CA ASN A 23 15.86 -1.86 5.86
C ASN A 23 14.61 -1.02 5.61
N VAL A 24 13.53 -1.62 5.12
CA VAL A 24 12.27 -0.91 4.86
C VAL A 24 11.52 -0.74 6.18
N GLU A 25 11.13 0.48 6.50
CA GLU A 25 10.29 0.78 7.66
C GLU A 25 8.81 0.61 7.29
N TYR A 26 8.41 1.28 6.21
CA TYR A 26 7.06 1.20 5.67
C TYR A 26 7.05 1.50 4.17
N ILE A 27 5.93 1.18 3.55
CA ILE A 27 5.63 1.50 2.16
C ILE A 27 4.31 2.25 2.14
N ILE A 28 4.22 3.32 1.36
CA ILE A 28 2.96 4.01 1.07
C ILE A 28 2.62 3.81 -0.40
N MET A 29 1.40 3.38 -0.68
CA MET A 29 0.84 3.29 -2.02
C MET A 29 -0.35 4.23 -2.13
N ALA A 30 -0.47 4.88 -3.30
CA ALA A 30 -1.64 5.64 -3.69
C ALA A 30 -2.16 5.13 -5.03
N THR A 31 -3.45 4.84 -5.08
CA THR A 31 -4.17 4.44 -6.29
C THR A 31 -5.42 5.31 -6.48
N PRO A 32 -5.89 5.50 -7.72
CA PRO A 32 -7.16 6.16 -7.96
C PRO A 32 -8.31 5.40 -7.29
N ALA A 33 -9.13 6.09 -6.50
CA ALA A 33 -10.38 5.53 -6.01
C ALA A 33 -11.42 5.45 -7.15
N PRO A 34 -12.40 4.53 -7.06
CA PRO A 34 -13.52 4.48 -7.99
C PRO A 34 -14.26 5.83 -8.09
N GLU A 35 -14.74 6.19 -9.29
CA GLU A 35 -15.35 7.52 -9.58
C GLU A 35 -16.51 7.92 -8.66
N LYS A 36 -17.17 6.95 -8.00
CA LYS A 36 -18.21 7.22 -7.01
C LYS A 36 -17.69 7.95 -5.76
N TYR A 37 -16.41 7.84 -5.44
CA TYR A 37 -15.78 8.46 -4.28
C TYR A 37 -15.18 9.84 -4.61
N ARG A 38 -16.03 10.81 -4.95
CA ARG A 38 -15.57 12.16 -5.33
C ARG A 38 -14.91 12.94 -4.19
N ALA A 39 -15.35 12.72 -2.95
CA ALA A 39 -14.82 13.41 -1.77
C ALA A 39 -13.48 12.84 -1.30
N THR A 40 -13.16 11.62 -1.71
CA THR A 40 -11.96 10.86 -1.31
C THR A 40 -11.43 10.11 -2.54
N PRO A 41 -10.89 10.85 -3.53
CA PRO A 41 -10.60 10.32 -4.86
C PRO A 41 -9.34 9.44 -4.91
N ILE A 42 -8.66 9.23 -3.78
CA ILE A 42 -7.44 8.43 -3.68
C ILE A 42 -7.68 7.30 -2.67
N HIS A 43 -7.32 6.09 -3.06
CA HIS A 43 -7.21 4.96 -2.16
C HIS A 43 -5.74 4.83 -1.74
N PHE A 44 -5.50 4.97 -0.44
CA PHE A 44 -4.18 4.83 0.16
C PHE A 44 -4.05 3.47 0.82
N THR A 45 -2.88 2.87 0.66
CA THR A 45 -2.49 1.65 1.37
C THR A 45 -1.13 1.89 2.02
N ILE A 46 -1.06 1.75 3.34
CA ILE A 46 0.19 1.83 4.10
C ILE A 46 0.55 0.42 4.55
N PHE A 47 1.77 0.01 4.23
CA PHE A 47 2.34 -1.28 4.60
C PHE A 47 3.42 -1.05 5.63
N LEU A 48 3.14 -1.36 6.90
CA LEU A 48 4.15 -1.31 7.95
C LEU A 48 4.94 -2.61 7.93
N ASN A 49 6.27 -2.53 7.87
CA ASN A 49 7.13 -3.71 7.84
C ASN A 49 7.28 -4.33 9.23
N THR A 50 6.16 -4.82 9.76
CA THR A 50 6.07 -5.55 11.01
C THR A 50 5.13 -6.74 10.84
N PRO A 51 5.50 -7.92 11.37
CA PRO A 51 4.62 -9.08 11.40
C PRO A 51 3.59 -9.02 12.55
N GLU A 52 3.64 -7.99 13.39
CA GLU A 52 2.77 -7.83 14.55
C GLU A 52 1.58 -6.93 14.26
N ALA A 53 0.41 -7.29 14.80
CA ALA A 53 -0.76 -6.43 14.73
C ALA A 53 -0.58 -5.21 15.65
N LEU A 54 -0.90 -4.02 15.13
CA LEU A 54 -0.94 -2.82 15.98
C LEU A 54 -2.05 -2.93 17.04
N PRO A 55 -1.77 -2.57 18.30
CA PRO A 55 -2.79 -2.40 19.32
C PRO A 55 -3.84 -1.37 18.88
N ASP A 56 -5.11 -1.59 19.23
CA ASP A 56 -6.21 -0.72 18.78
C ASP A 56 -6.03 0.75 19.18
N GLU A 57 -5.47 0.99 20.36
CA GLU A 57 -5.14 2.33 20.87
C GLU A 57 -4.05 3.05 20.06
N VAL A 58 -3.22 2.32 19.30
CA VAL A 58 -2.11 2.85 18.51
C VAL A 58 -2.49 3.06 17.03
N LYS A 59 -3.53 2.36 16.54
CA LYS A 59 -3.95 2.41 15.13
C LYS A 59 -4.27 3.84 14.66
N GLN A 60 -5.05 4.58 15.44
CA GLN A 60 -5.42 5.95 15.08
C GLN A 60 -4.22 6.92 15.15
N PRO A 61 -3.42 6.96 16.23
CA PRO A 61 -2.20 7.77 16.26
C PRO A 61 -1.23 7.53 15.10
N VAL A 62 -1.09 6.27 14.66
CA VAL A 62 -0.27 5.92 13.51
C VAL A 62 -0.86 6.50 12.22
N LEU A 63 -2.17 6.32 11.98
CA LEU A 63 -2.83 6.93 10.83
C LEU A 63 -2.70 8.45 10.82
N ASP A 64 -2.91 9.11 11.96
CA ASP A 64 -2.80 10.57 12.09
C ASP A 64 -1.40 11.07 11.74
N LYS A 65 -0.35 10.34 12.15
CA LYS A 65 1.04 10.62 11.76
C LYS A 65 1.19 10.60 10.24
N PHE A 66 0.74 9.53 9.58
CA PHE A 66 0.83 9.44 8.12
C PHE A 66 0.01 10.51 7.41
N CYS A 67 -1.17 10.84 7.92
CA CYS A 67 -1.98 11.92 7.36
C CYS A 67 -1.26 13.27 7.47
N SER A 68 -0.61 13.55 8.59
CA SER A 68 0.20 14.74 8.78
C SER A 68 1.41 14.77 7.83
N ASP A 69 2.22 13.71 7.82
CA ASP A 69 3.47 13.65 7.05
C ASP A 69 3.24 13.75 5.54
N TYR A 70 2.16 13.14 5.04
CA TYR A 70 1.83 13.06 3.62
C TYR A 70 0.74 14.05 3.18
N LYS A 71 0.34 14.96 4.07
CA LYS A 71 -0.73 15.95 3.85
C LYS A 71 -2.02 15.29 3.32
N ILE A 72 -2.37 14.14 3.89
CA ILE A 72 -3.57 13.39 3.55
C ILE A 72 -4.73 13.94 4.38
N THR A 73 -5.86 14.13 3.74
CA THR A 73 -7.05 14.77 4.30
C THR A 73 -8.28 13.88 4.12
N ASN A 74 -9.23 13.99 5.06
CA ASN A 74 -10.49 13.25 5.05
C ASN A 74 -10.34 11.72 4.92
N PRO A 75 -9.53 11.05 5.77
CA PRO A 75 -9.48 9.59 5.75
C PRO A 75 -10.86 9.01 6.13
N THR A 76 -11.33 8.06 5.32
CA THR A 76 -12.61 7.36 5.48
C THR A 76 -12.45 5.88 5.11
N GLU A 77 -13.41 5.04 5.49
CA GLU A 77 -13.39 3.59 5.20
C GLU A 77 -12.08 2.91 5.67
N VAL A 78 -11.56 3.33 6.82
CA VAL A 78 -10.27 2.86 7.34
C VAL A 78 -10.36 1.40 7.77
N LEU A 79 -9.50 0.57 7.19
CA LEU A 79 -9.28 -0.83 7.57
C LEU A 79 -7.83 -1.00 8.00
N SER A 80 -7.59 -1.57 9.18
CA SER A 80 -6.25 -1.72 9.76
C SER A 80 -6.07 -3.13 10.31
N GLN A 81 -5.24 -3.95 9.63
CA GLN A 81 -5.13 -5.38 9.91
C GLN A 81 -3.81 -6.00 9.43
N LEU A 82 -3.40 -7.10 10.07
CA LEU A 82 -2.30 -7.93 9.58
C LEU A 82 -2.73 -8.68 8.31
N THR A 83 -1.97 -8.51 7.23
CA THR A 83 -2.29 -9.06 5.90
C THR A 83 -1.06 -9.67 5.24
N ALA A 84 -1.26 -10.73 4.45
CA ALA A 84 -0.23 -11.27 3.59
C ALA A 84 0.04 -10.31 2.43
N VAL A 85 1.31 -9.94 2.22
CA VAL A 85 1.71 -9.01 1.16
C VAL A 85 2.73 -9.68 0.25
N GLY A 86 2.38 -9.75 -1.04
CA GLY A 86 3.29 -10.17 -2.10
C GLY A 86 3.93 -8.96 -2.79
N PHE A 87 4.97 -9.21 -3.59
CA PHE A 87 5.69 -8.15 -4.30
C PHE A 87 5.80 -8.50 -5.78
N ALA A 88 5.16 -7.72 -6.63
CA ALA A 88 5.20 -7.89 -8.08
C ALA A 88 6.30 -7.04 -8.70
N ILE A 89 7.01 -7.60 -9.67
CA ILE A 89 7.95 -6.87 -10.52
C ILE A 89 7.32 -6.70 -11.90
N SER A 90 7.41 -5.48 -12.41
CA SER A 90 7.17 -5.17 -13.82
C SER A 90 8.45 -4.54 -14.37
N ASN A 91 8.83 -4.91 -15.60
CA ASN A 91 10.00 -4.33 -16.27
C ASN A 91 9.90 -2.80 -16.49
N ALA A 92 8.71 -2.23 -16.30
CA ALA A 92 8.46 -0.80 -16.42
C ALA A 92 8.68 -0.01 -15.12
N GLN A 93 8.96 -0.67 -13.99
CA GLN A 93 9.05 -0.04 -12.67
C GLN A 93 10.33 -0.48 -11.95
N ASP A 94 11.04 0.48 -11.35
CA ASP A 94 12.37 0.25 -10.75
C ASP A 94 12.30 -0.51 -9.41
N THR A 95 11.17 -0.45 -8.73
CA THR A 95 10.97 -1.11 -7.43
C THR A 95 9.81 -2.10 -7.48
N PRO A 96 9.85 -3.19 -6.69
CA PRO A 96 8.73 -4.11 -6.59
C PRO A 96 7.48 -3.39 -6.07
N MET A 97 6.31 -3.71 -6.62
CA MET A 97 5.01 -3.20 -6.17
C MET A 97 4.48 -4.08 -5.04
N PRO A 98 4.16 -3.53 -3.85
CA PRO A 98 3.51 -4.32 -2.80
C PRO A 98 2.05 -4.61 -3.16
N MET A 99 1.56 -5.81 -2.80
CA MET A 99 0.21 -6.27 -3.12
C MET A 99 -0.43 -6.96 -1.92
N PRO A 100 -1.45 -6.35 -1.28
CA PRO A 100 -2.19 -7.02 -0.22
C PRO A 100 -3.01 -8.17 -0.79
N LEU A 101 -2.78 -9.38 -0.29
CA LEU A 101 -3.43 -10.60 -0.75
C LEU A 101 -4.66 -10.89 0.12
N PHE A 102 -5.81 -10.32 -0.23
CA PHE A 102 -7.05 -10.55 0.52
C PHE A 102 -7.69 -11.91 0.23
N LYS A 103 -7.55 -12.44 -0.99
CA LYS A 103 -8.14 -13.72 -1.39
C LYS A 103 -7.27 -14.89 -0.98
N GLN A 104 -7.88 -15.95 -0.44
CA GLN A 104 -7.16 -17.15 -0.02
C GLN A 104 -6.42 -17.84 -1.17
N GLN A 105 -6.98 -17.82 -2.39
CA GLN A 105 -6.35 -18.40 -3.58
C GLN A 105 -5.04 -17.69 -3.95
N ASP A 106 -4.99 -16.36 -3.81
CA ASP A 106 -3.81 -15.58 -4.10
C ASP A 106 -2.72 -15.86 -3.05
N ARG A 107 -3.11 -15.98 -1.76
CA ARG A 107 -2.18 -16.37 -0.68
C ARG A 107 -1.55 -17.75 -0.89
N ALA A 108 -2.25 -18.68 -1.53
CA ALA A 108 -1.75 -20.02 -1.78
C ALA A 108 -0.77 -20.09 -2.97
N SER A 109 -0.82 -19.10 -3.88
CA SER A 109 -0.09 -19.13 -5.15
C SER A 109 1.01 -18.08 -5.26
N VAL A 110 0.95 -17.00 -4.48
CA VAL A 110 1.92 -15.90 -4.50
C VAL A 110 2.79 -15.94 -3.22
N PRO A 111 4.13 -15.99 -3.36
CA PRO A 111 5.02 -15.82 -2.21
C PRO A 111 4.78 -14.48 -1.52
N HIS A 112 4.77 -14.48 -0.19
CA HIS A 112 4.36 -13.33 0.59
C HIS A 112 5.00 -13.31 1.98
N THR A 113 4.93 -12.15 2.61
CA THR A 113 5.27 -11.94 4.02
C THR A 113 4.11 -11.26 4.75
N PRO A 114 3.88 -11.50 6.05
CA PRO A 114 2.93 -10.72 6.82
C PRO A 114 3.43 -9.27 6.99
N MET A 115 2.54 -8.30 6.79
CA MET A 115 2.74 -6.89 7.12
C MET A 115 1.46 -6.33 7.73
N HIS A 116 1.57 -5.33 8.61
CA HIS A 116 0.39 -4.60 9.08
C HIS A 116 -0.03 -3.57 8.03
N VAL A 117 -1.24 -3.73 7.49
CA VAL A 117 -1.76 -2.93 6.39
C VAL A 117 -2.85 -2.00 6.88
N ILE A 118 -2.75 -0.72 6.50
CA ILE A 118 -3.78 0.30 6.72
C ILE A 118 -4.29 0.75 5.35
N ASP A 119 -5.50 0.35 5.00
CA ASP A 119 -6.19 0.71 3.76
C ASP A 119 -7.29 1.73 4.05
N PHE A 120 -7.39 2.79 3.26
CA PHE A 120 -8.40 3.83 3.44
C PHE A 120 -8.60 4.69 2.19
N LEU A 121 -9.74 5.39 2.14
CA LEU A 121 -10.04 6.40 1.13
C LEU A 121 -9.74 7.79 1.68
N ALA A 122 -9.08 8.65 0.92
CA ALA A 122 -8.79 10.01 1.32
C ALA A 122 -8.56 10.95 0.12
N ASP A 123 -8.13 12.18 0.40
CA ASP A 123 -7.63 13.12 -0.61
C ASP A 123 -6.26 13.69 -0.21
N SER A 124 -5.42 13.99 -1.20
CA SER A 124 -4.17 14.74 -1.02
C SER A 124 -3.78 15.45 -2.31
N ASN A 125 -3.19 16.63 -2.19
CA ASN A 125 -2.61 17.35 -3.33
C ASN A 125 -1.20 16.88 -3.66
N GLU A 126 -0.48 16.28 -2.71
CA GLU A 126 0.86 15.71 -2.95
C GLU A 126 0.79 14.44 -3.81
N PHE A 127 -0.39 13.80 -3.87
CA PHE A 127 -0.67 12.61 -4.67
C PHE A 127 -1.63 12.92 -5.84
N ALA A 128 -1.60 14.15 -6.36
CA ALA A 128 -2.51 14.58 -7.42
C ALA A 128 -2.45 13.70 -8.68
N GLU A 129 -1.30 13.08 -8.96
CA GLU A 129 -1.16 12.18 -10.10
C GLU A 129 -2.06 10.95 -10.01
N ALA A 130 -2.32 10.44 -8.79
CA ALA A 130 -3.22 9.32 -8.58
C ALA A 130 -4.65 9.67 -9.03
N LYS A 131 -5.16 10.84 -8.62
CA LYS A 131 -6.53 11.28 -8.95
C LYS A 131 -6.69 11.97 -10.32
N ILE A 132 -5.67 12.65 -10.84
CA ILE A 132 -5.75 13.39 -12.11
C ILE A 132 -5.31 12.52 -13.29
N LYS A 133 -4.21 11.78 -13.14
CA LYS A 133 -3.63 10.95 -14.22
C LYS A 133 -4.06 9.48 -14.13
N ASN A 134 -4.83 9.10 -13.11
CA ASN A 134 -5.32 7.74 -12.88
C ASN A 134 -4.16 6.72 -12.75
N LEU A 135 -3.08 7.15 -12.08
CA LEU A 135 -1.85 6.36 -11.93
C LEU A 135 -1.78 5.73 -10.53
N THR A 136 -1.23 4.51 -10.48
CA THR A 136 -0.82 3.88 -9.22
C THR A 136 0.65 4.13 -9.00
N GLY A 137 1.02 4.56 -7.79
CA GLY A 137 2.39 4.77 -7.38
C GLY A 137 2.62 4.32 -5.95
N TRP A 138 3.86 4.00 -5.62
CA TRP A 138 4.28 3.65 -4.27
C TRP A 138 5.67 4.19 -3.97
N SER A 139 6.00 4.28 -2.69
CA SER A 139 7.32 4.70 -2.22
C SER A 139 7.70 3.96 -0.96
N TYR A 140 8.98 3.59 -0.88
CA TYR A 140 9.57 2.90 0.25
C TYR A 140 10.23 3.92 1.19
N SER A 141 9.93 3.82 2.48
CA SER A 141 10.69 4.49 3.53
C SER A 141 11.66 3.49 4.15
N TYR A 142 12.88 3.94 4.41
CA TYR A 142 13.95 3.10 4.96
C TYR A 142 14.35 3.59 6.35
N ASN A 143 14.70 2.66 7.23
CA ASN A 143 15.27 2.97 8.54
C ASN A 143 16.54 3.82 8.33
N SER A 144 16.58 4.99 8.97
CA SER A 144 17.75 5.88 9.00
C SER A 144 18.81 5.45 10.01
#